data_AF-A0A1C5K6V7-F1
#
_entry.id   AF-A0A1C5K6V7-F1
#
_cell.length_a   1.000
_cell.length_b   1.000
_cell.length_c   1.000
_cell.angle_alpha   90.00
_cell.angle_beta   90.00
_cell.angle_gamma   90.00
#
_symmetry.space_group_name_H-M   'P 1'
#
loop_
_entity.id
_entity.type
_entity.pdbx_description
1 polymer ?
#
loop_
_entity_poly.entity_id
_entity_poly.type
_entity_poly.pdbx_seq_one_letter_code
_entity_poly.pdbx_strand_id
1 'polypeptide(L)'
;MRPDEYVEAVLELVERIPPGRVMSYGAIADALADRSGRASARLVGSIMARHGGGVPWHRVVNSAGRLPPGHEREARARLLAEGCPLRGDRVDMPRAGWSPEPG
;
A
#
# COMPACT_ATOMS: atom_id res chain seq x y z
N MET A 1 -0.92 6.07 19.76
CA MET A 1 -0.11 4.92 19.29
C MET A 1 1.37 5.27 19.35
N ARG A 2 2.20 4.41 19.93
CA ARG A 2 3.67 4.55 19.92
C ARG A 2 4.23 4.34 18.49
N PRO A 3 5.46 4.77 18.18
CA PRO A 3 6.03 4.60 16.84
C PRO A 3 6.04 3.14 16.35
N ASP A 4 6.42 2.19 17.20
CA ASP A 4 6.54 0.78 16.83
C ASP A 4 5.17 0.15 16.53
N GLU A 5 4.17 0.46 17.36
CA GLU A 5 2.77 0.05 17.14
C GLU A 5 2.22 0.58 15.81
N TYR A 6 2.66 1.76 15.36
CA TYR A 6 2.26 2.32 14.06
C TYR A 6 2.94 1.62 12.89
N VAL A 7 4.19 1.19 13.06
CA VAL A 7 4.88 0.35 12.07
C VAL A 7 4.13 -0.96 11.91
N GLU A 8 3.83 -1.65 13.01
CA GLU A 8 3.07 -2.91 13.01
C GLU A 8 1.70 -2.73 12.35
N ALA A 9 0.93 -1.71 12.74
CA ALA A 9 -0.39 -1.45 12.17
C ALA A 9 -0.35 -1.17 10.65
N VAL A 10 0.69 -0.51 10.15
CA VAL A 10 0.89 -0.30 8.71
C VAL A 10 1.16 -1.64 8.02
N LEU A 11 2.07 -2.46 8.56
CA LEU A 11 2.44 -3.75 7.97
C LEU A 11 1.25 -4.73 7.96
N GLU A 12 0.52 -4.83 9.08
CA GLU A 12 -0.70 -5.65 9.19
C GLU A 12 -1.77 -5.22 8.18
N LEU A 13 -1.95 -3.91 7.97
CA LEU A 13 -2.91 -3.43 6.98
C LEU A 13 -2.47 -3.78 5.55
N VAL A 14 -1.17 -3.73 5.26
CA VAL A 14 -0.63 -4.12 3.94
C VAL A 14 -0.82 -5.61 3.68
N GLU A 15 -0.63 -6.47 4.68
CA GLU A 15 -0.89 -7.92 4.56
C GLU A 15 -2.35 -8.24 4.23
N ARG A 16 -3.28 -7.42 4.71
CA ARG A 16 -4.71 -7.58 4.45
C ARG A 16 -5.14 -7.17 3.05
N ILE A 17 -4.34 -6.41 2.30
CA ILE A 17 -4.70 -5.99 0.94
C ILE A 17 -4.84 -7.26 0.08
N PRO A 18 -6.01 -7.58 -0.49
CA PRO A 18 -6.19 -8.81 -1.26
C PRO A 18 -5.32 -8.88 -2.51
N PRO A 19 -4.99 -10.09 -3.02
CA PRO A 19 -4.36 -10.22 -4.33
C PRO A 19 -5.15 -9.48 -5.43
N GLY A 20 -4.43 -8.80 -6.31
CA GLY A 20 -5.02 -8.06 -7.44
C GLY A 20 -5.61 -6.70 -7.04
N ARG A 21 -5.49 -6.33 -5.76
CA ARG A 21 -5.91 -5.04 -5.20
C ARG A 21 -4.72 -4.24 -4.70
N VAL A 22 -4.90 -2.93 -4.62
CA VAL A 22 -3.89 -2.01 -4.12
C VAL A 22 -4.46 -0.97 -3.16
N MET A 23 -3.60 -0.42 -2.32
CA MET A 23 -3.85 0.83 -1.61
C MET A 23 -2.78 1.87 -1.96
N SER A 24 -3.15 3.15 -1.87
CA SER A 24 -2.14 4.21 -1.90
C SER A 24 -1.52 4.43 -0.52
N TYR A 25 -0.30 4.97 -0.45
CA TYR A 25 0.29 5.39 0.83
C TYR A 25 -0.62 6.34 1.64
N GLY A 26 -1.36 7.21 0.97
CA GLY A 26 -2.35 8.09 1.61
C GLY A 26 -3.53 7.30 2.16
N ALA A 27 -4.10 6.40 1.36
CA ALA A 27 -5.22 5.56 1.80
C ALA A 27 -4.88 4.70 3.03
N ILE A 28 -3.63 4.21 3.12
CA ILE A 28 -3.14 3.49 4.32
C ILE A 28 -3.08 4.43 5.52
N ALA A 29 -2.55 5.64 5.34
CA ALA A 29 -2.48 6.64 6.39
C ALA A 29 -3.88 7.03 6.89
N ASP A 30 -4.82 7.24 5.97
CA ASP A 30 -6.20 7.62 6.27
C ASP A 30 -6.94 6.49 7.01
N ALA A 31 -6.78 5.24 6.57
CA ALA A 31 -7.38 4.07 7.22
C ALA A 31 -6.90 3.85 8.67
N LEU A 32 -5.74 4.42 9.03
CA LEU A 32 -5.17 4.31 10.38
C LEU A 32 -5.28 5.62 11.16
N ALA A 33 -5.82 6.69 10.58
CA ALA A 33 -5.77 8.03 11.14
C ALA A 33 -6.45 8.11 12.52
N ASP A 34 -7.68 7.62 12.64
CA ASP A 34 -8.45 7.68 13.87
C ASP A 34 -7.81 6.90 15.02
N ARG A 35 -7.22 5.73 14.71
CA ARG A 35 -6.55 4.87 15.70
C ARG A 35 -5.15 5.37 16.09
N SER A 36 -4.43 6.00 15.15
CA SER A 36 -3.03 6.36 15.35
C SER A 36 -2.81 7.83 15.74
N GLY A 37 -3.77 8.72 15.43
CA GLY A 37 -3.60 10.17 15.47
C GLY A 37 -2.64 10.70 14.41
N ARG A 38 -2.37 9.92 13.34
CA ARG A 38 -1.39 10.23 12.28
C ARG A 38 -2.00 10.05 10.90
N ALA A 39 -1.85 11.03 10.02
CA ALA A 39 -2.30 10.98 8.63
C ALA A 39 -1.19 11.45 7.69
N SER A 40 -0.10 10.67 7.55
CA SER A 40 1.05 11.03 6.72
C SER A 40 1.44 9.92 5.75
N ALA A 41 1.08 10.09 4.47
CA ALA A 41 1.51 9.22 3.39
C ALA A 41 3.05 9.07 3.29
N ARG A 42 3.78 10.15 3.60
CA ARG A 42 5.25 10.16 3.58
C ARG A 42 5.84 9.29 4.69
N LEU A 43 5.20 9.28 5.86
CA LEU A 43 5.58 8.40 6.96
C LEU A 43 5.33 6.93 6.59
N VAL A 44 4.15 6.60 6.03
CA VAL A 44 3.86 5.25 5.53
C VAL A 44 4.89 4.81 4.49
N GLY A 45 5.23 5.67 3.53
CA GLY A 45 6.28 5.38 2.55
C GLY A 45 7.66 5.11 3.19
N SER A 46 8.01 5.86 4.23
CA SER A 46 9.25 5.64 4.99
C SER A 46 9.25 4.31 5.75
N ILE A 47 8.10 3.91 6.30
CA ILE A 47 7.91 2.62 6.96
C ILE A 47 8.05 1.49 5.94
N MET A 48 7.36 1.57 4.81
CA MET A 48 7.43 0.57 3.74
C MET A 48 8.84 0.38 3.20
N ALA A 49 9.60 1.48 3.03
CA ALA A 49 10.98 1.41 2.58
C ALA A 49 11.93 0.71 3.58
N ARG A 50 11.64 0.77 4.89
CA ARG A 50 12.52 0.23 5.95
C ARG A 50 12.09 -1.14 6.45
N HIS A 51 10.78 -1.40 6.50
CA HIS A 51 10.19 -2.56 7.17
C HIS A 51 9.27 -3.38 6.24
N GLY A 52 8.95 -2.88 5.05
CA GLY A 52 7.95 -3.50 4.16
C GLY A 52 8.40 -4.77 3.43
N GLY A 53 9.64 -5.21 3.58
CA GLY A 53 10.19 -6.35 2.83
C GLY A 53 9.47 -7.69 3.09
N GLY A 54 8.83 -7.84 4.25
CA GLY A 54 8.11 -9.06 4.65
C GLY A 54 6.63 -9.12 4.25
N VAL A 55 6.05 -8.02 3.79
CA VAL A 55 4.62 -7.91 3.44
C VAL A 55 4.45 -7.80 1.92
N PRO A 56 3.23 -7.91 1.34
CA PRO A 56 3.01 -7.76 -0.12
C PRO A 56 3.17 -6.28 -0.57
N TRP A 57 4.39 -5.75 -0.44
CA TRP A 57 4.74 -4.35 -0.67
C TRP A 57 4.38 -3.84 -2.07
N HIS A 58 4.33 -4.73 -3.07
CA HIS A 58 3.95 -4.39 -4.44
C HIS A 58 2.49 -3.95 -4.56
N ARG A 59 1.65 -4.22 -3.54
CA ARG A 59 0.26 -3.76 -3.45
C ARG A 59 0.13 -2.34 -2.88
N VAL A 60 1.23 -1.69 -2.51
CA VAL A 60 1.25 -0.30 -2.05
C VAL A 60 1.85 0.60 -3.12
N VAL A 61 1.05 1.53 -3.63
CA VAL A 61 1.42 2.42 -4.75
C VAL A 61 1.21 3.88 -4.38
N ASN A 62 1.61 4.82 -5.25
CA ASN A 62 1.23 6.22 -5.03
C ASN A 62 -0.24 6.47 -5.45
N SER A 63 -0.79 7.64 -5.11
CA SER A 63 -2.18 8.00 -5.44
C SER A 63 -2.49 8.03 -6.94
N ALA A 64 -1.47 8.15 -7.80
CA ALA A 64 -1.59 8.12 -9.25
C ALA A 64 -1.39 6.70 -9.85
N GLY A 65 -1.27 5.67 -9.02
CA GLY A 65 -1.03 4.28 -9.43
C GLY A 65 0.40 3.99 -9.89
N ARG A 66 1.36 4.89 -9.67
CA ARG A 66 2.77 4.63 -9.97
C ARG A 66 3.31 3.59 -9.00
N LEU A 67 3.99 2.60 -9.56
CA LEU A 67 4.65 1.53 -8.82
C LEU A 67 5.81 2.04 -7.95
N PRO A 68 6.20 1.30 -6.90
CA PRO A 68 7.30 1.67 -6.01
C PRO A 68 8.61 1.94 -6.78
N PRO A 69 9.26 3.09 -6.57
CA PRO A 69 10.46 3.47 -7.30
C PRO A 69 11.64 2.54 -6.99
N GLY A 70 12.38 2.14 -8.02
CA GLY A 70 13.49 1.19 -7.91
C GLY A 70 13.05 -0.28 -7.98
N HIS A 71 11.75 -0.54 -7.88
CA HIS A 71 11.16 -1.88 -7.89
C HIS A 71 10.05 -2.03 -8.93
N GLU A 72 9.93 -1.10 -9.90
CA GLU A 72 8.80 -1.06 -10.83
C GLU A 72 8.63 -2.37 -11.63
N ARG A 73 9.72 -2.97 -12.11
CA ARG A 73 9.67 -4.23 -12.87
C ARG A 73 9.14 -5.39 -12.04
N GLU A 74 9.65 -5.54 -10.82
CA GLU A 74 9.24 -6.61 -9.91
C GLU A 74 7.80 -6.41 -9.43
N ALA A 75 7.46 -5.20 -9.01
CA ALA A 75 6.10 -4.86 -8.59
C ALA A 75 5.10 -5.15 -9.71
N ARG A 76 5.42 -4.77 -10.95
CA ARG A 76 4.58 -5.03 -12.11
C ARG A 76 4.38 -6.53 -12.36
N ALA A 77 5.44 -7.32 -12.28
CA ALA A 77 5.35 -8.76 -12.49
C ALA A 77 4.45 -9.43 -11.43
N ARG A 78 4.62 -9.07 -10.15
CA ARG A 78 3.78 -9.58 -9.05
C ARG A 78 2.32 -9.15 -9.21
N LEU A 79 2.05 -7.88 -9.51
CA LEU A 79 0.70 -7.36 -9.73
C LEU A 79 0.00 -8.04 -10.91
N LEU A 80 0.72 -8.30 -12.00
CA LEU A 80 0.17 -9.04 -13.14
C LEU A 80 -0.15 -10.50 -12.79
N ALA A 81 0.72 -11.17 -12.03
CA ALA A 81 0.48 -12.53 -11.56
C ALA A 81 -0.78 -12.63 -10.67
N GLU A 82 -1.12 -11.56 -9.97
CA GLU A 82 -2.34 -11.46 -9.17
C GLU A 82 -3.56 -10.97 -9.95
N GLY A 83 -3.43 -10.67 -11.24
CA GLY A 83 -4.53 -10.16 -12.06
C GLY A 83 -4.91 -8.70 -11.76
N CYS A 84 -4.02 -7.91 -11.17
CA CYS A 84 -4.27 -6.50 -10.87
C CYS A 84 -4.53 -5.69 -12.17
N PRO A 85 -5.62 -4.91 -12.23
CA PRO A 85 -5.85 -3.98 -13.34
C PRO A 85 -4.73 -2.94 -13.47
N LEU A 86 -4.09 -2.88 -14.64
CA LEU A 86 -3.07 -1.88 -14.99
C LEU A 86 -3.53 -1.06 -16.20
N ARG A 87 -3.19 0.23 -16.21
CA ARG A 87 -3.33 1.15 -17.34
C ARG A 87 -1.95 1.61 -17.79
N GLY A 88 -1.36 0.88 -18.74
CA GLY A 88 0.01 1.10 -19.21
C GLY A 88 1.05 0.65 -18.18
N ASP A 89 1.83 1.60 -17.67
CA ASP A 89 2.87 1.42 -16.66
C ASP A 89 2.38 1.65 -15.20
N ARG A 90 1.10 2.01 -15.04
CA ARG A 90 0.48 2.33 -13.75
C ARG A 90 -0.65 1.38 -13.42
N VAL A 91 -0.98 1.30 -12.13
CA VAL A 91 -2.20 0.66 -11.65
C VAL A 91 -3.41 1.49 -12.07
N ASP A 92 -4.46 0.81 -12.54
CA ASP A 92 -5.76 1.42 -12.77
C ASP A 92 -6.47 1.59 -11.41
N MET A 93 -6.16 2.69 -10.72
CA MET A 93 -6.59 2.93 -9.34
C MET A 93 -8.11 2.82 -9.13
N PRO A 94 -8.98 3.35 -10.01
CA PRO A 94 -10.43 3.16 -9.88
C PRO A 94 -10.87 1.69 -9.88
N ARG A 95 -10.17 0.81 -10.61
CA ARG A 95 -10.54 -0.62 -10.73
C ARG A 95 -9.85 -1.49 -9.68
N ALA A 96 -8.61 -1.15 -9.32
CA ALA A 96 -7.76 -1.95 -8.45
C ALA A 96 -7.78 -1.49 -6.99
N GLY A 97 -8.25 -0.27 -6.71
CA GLY A 97 -8.30 0.29 -5.36
C GLY A 97 -9.07 -0.61 -4.39
N TRP A 98 -8.57 -0.67 -3.17
CA TRP A 98 -9.20 -1.35 -2.04
C TRP A 98 -9.18 -0.44 -0.82
N SER A 99 -10.19 -0.60 0.01
CA SER A 99 -10.29 -0.01 1.34
C SER A 99 -10.67 -1.12 2.32
N PRO A 100 -10.09 -1.17 3.52
CA PRO A 100 -10.61 -2.03 4.57
C PRO A 100 -12.05 -1.62 4.89
N GLU A 101 -12.92 -2.58 5.20
CA GLU A 101 -14.25 -2.24 5.71
C GLU A 101 -14.10 -1.42 7.00
N PRO A 102 -14.96 -0.40 7.21
CA PRO A 102 -15.05 0.24 8.51
C PRO A 102 -15.46 -0.84 9.52
N GLY A 103 -14.58 -1.08 10.50
CA GLY A 103 -14.89 -1.97 11.62
C GLY A 103 -15.96 -1.40 12.53
#